data_AF-A0A3D0TIK5-F1
#
_entry.id   AF-A0A3D0TIK5-F1
#
_cell.length_a   1.000
_cell.length_b   1.000
_cell.length_c   1.000
_cell.angle_alpha   90.00
_cell.angle_beta   90.00
_cell.angle_gamma   90.00
#
_symmetry.space_group_name_H-M   'P 1'
#
loop_
_entity.id
_entity.type
_entity.pdbx_description
1 polymer ?
#
loop_
_entity_poly.entity_id
_entity_poly.type
_entity_poly.pdbx_seq_one_letter_code
_entity_poly.pdbx_strand_id
1 'polypeptide(L)'
;MRRTKNRPLPTGKLSGNEALAFGIIISVAGFTTLWLSLNILTAALGLLTLFSYILIYTPLKQKSVSNTWFGGITGALPPVMGWTAARGTLDWEVLPIFALLYFWQLPHFFAIAWMYRDDYRRGGFKMLSLEDPTGKKTSVQMLFYGGLLFISSIA
;
A
#
# COMPACT_ATOMS: atom_id res chain seq x y z
N MET A 1 -17.75 4.78 7.03
CA MET A 1 -18.06 3.72 6.04
C MET A 1 -18.79 2.58 6.74
N ARG A 2 -19.65 1.81 6.04
CA ARG A 2 -20.42 0.73 6.71
C ARG A 2 -19.49 -0.35 7.24
N ARG A 3 -18.44 -0.69 6.48
CA ARG A 3 -17.45 -1.73 6.83
C ARG A 3 -16.57 -1.39 8.05
N THR A 4 -16.22 -0.13 8.27
CA THR A 4 -15.17 0.25 9.24
C THR A 4 -15.70 0.93 10.49
N LYS A 5 -17.01 1.15 10.60
CA LYS A 5 -17.64 1.85 11.73
C LYS A 5 -17.44 1.16 13.09
N ASN A 6 -17.27 -0.17 13.10
CA ASN A 6 -17.15 -0.97 14.32
C ASN A 6 -15.68 -1.17 14.77
N ARG A 7 -14.72 -0.46 14.17
CA ARG A 7 -13.30 -0.58 14.56
C ARG A 7 -13.05 0.07 15.94
N PRO A 8 -11.99 -0.33 16.68
CA PRO A 8 -11.74 0.14 18.04
C PRO A 8 -11.68 1.67 18.19
N LEU A 9 -11.00 2.37 17.27
CA LEU A 9 -10.88 3.83 17.28
C LEU A 9 -12.24 4.54 17.07
N PRO A 10 -13.01 4.29 15.99
CA PRO A 10 -14.34 4.90 15.83
C PRO A 10 -15.36 4.57 16.92
N THR A 11 -15.21 3.42 17.60
CA THR A 11 -16.12 3.00 18.68
C THR A 11 -15.69 3.49 20.06
N GLY A 12 -14.57 4.20 20.17
CA GLY A 12 -14.05 4.70 21.44
C GLY A 12 -13.47 3.62 22.37
N LYS A 13 -13.32 2.38 21.90
CA LYS A 13 -12.68 1.30 22.67
C LYS A 13 -11.17 1.50 22.84
N LEU A 14 -10.58 2.35 22.02
CA LEU A 14 -9.17 2.75 22.08
C LEU A 14 -9.10 4.25 21.82
N SER A 15 -8.36 4.98 22.66
CA SER A 15 -8.09 6.40 22.44
C SER A 15 -7.05 6.61 21.33
N GLY A 16 -7.04 7.83 20.77
CA GLY A 16 -6.04 8.21 19.77
C GLY A 16 -4.61 8.14 20.30
N ASN A 17 -4.41 8.50 21.58
CA ASN A 17 -3.08 8.49 22.22
C ASN A 17 -2.58 7.06 22.46
N GLU A 18 -3.45 6.14 22.89
CA GLU A 18 -3.08 4.73 23.04
C GLU A 18 -2.70 4.11 21.70
N ALA A 19 -3.47 4.40 20.65
CA ALA A 19 -3.17 3.92 19.30
C ALA A 19 -1.83 4.47 18.77
N LEU A 20 -1.55 5.76 19.02
CA LEU A 20 -0.29 6.39 18.63
C LEU A 20 0.89 5.79 19.39
N ALA A 21 0.79 5.67 20.72
CA ALA A 21 1.83 5.08 21.55
C ALA A 21 2.14 3.64 21.11
N PHE A 22 1.10 2.83 20.91
CA PHE A 22 1.24 1.47 20.38
C PHE A 22 1.94 1.47 19.02
N GLY A 23 1.51 2.34 18.09
CA GLY A 23 2.10 2.48 16.75
C GLY A 23 3.60 2.84 16.79
N ILE A 24 4.00 3.74 17.68
CA ILE A 24 5.42 4.11 17.86
C ILE A 24 6.21 2.93 18.41
N ILE A 25 5.70 2.26 19.45
CA ILE A 25 6.38 1.13 20.09
C ILE A 25 6.63 0.01 19.08
N ILE A 26 5.61 -0.40 18.32
CA ILE A 26 5.77 -1.48 17.33
C ILE A 26 6.68 -1.08 16.16
N SER A 27 6.70 0.21 15.80
CA SER A 27 7.55 0.71 14.72
C SER A 27 9.02 0.70 15.12
N VAL A 28 9.34 1.16 16.33
CA VAL A 28 10.70 1.11 16.90
C VAL A 28 11.14 -0.34 17.09
N ALA A 29 10.29 -1.17 17.70
CA ALA A 29 10.59 -2.59 17.90
C ALA A 29 10.84 -3.30 16.55
N GLY A 30 9.96 -3.09 15.57
CA GLY A 30 10.10 -3.69 14.24
C GLY A 30 11.38 -3.25 13.53
N PHE A 31 11.72 -1.96 13.56
CA PHE A 31 12.98 -1.46 13.01
C PHE A 31 14.20 -2.10 13.69
N THR A 32 14.23 -2.11 15.03
CA THR A 32 15.31 -2.71 15.81
C THR A 32 15.45 -4.20 15.51
N THR A 33 14.34 -4.94 15.43
CA THR A 33 14.37 -6.37 15.06
C THR A 33 14.94 -6.59 13.67
N LEU A 34 14.51 -5.82 12.67
CA LEU A 34 15.05 -5.94 11.30
C LEU A 34 16.54 -5.60 11.24
N TRP A 35 16.96 -4.55 11.95
CA TRP A 35 18.36 -4.14 11.93
C TRP A 35 19.27 -5.17 12.61
N LEU A 36 18.89 -5.65 13.80
CA LEU A 36 19.71 -6.58 14.58
C LEU A 36 19.67 -8.02 14.05
N SER A 37 18.54 -8.45 13.48
CA SER A 37 18.37 -9.86 13.06
C SER A 37 18.71 -10.08 11.59
N LEU A 38 18.68 -9.04 10.76
CA LEU A 38 18.90 -9.14 9.32
C LEU A 38 20.04 -8.21 8.91
N ASN A 39 19.72 -6.96 8.55
CA ASN A 39 20.68 -5.95 8.15
C ASN A 39 20.04 -4.55 8.14
N ILE A 40 20.89 -3.53 8.11
CA ILE A 40 20.46 -2.11 8.11
C ILE A 40 19.70 -1.73 6.84
N LEU A 41 20.00 -2.34 5.69
CA LEU A 41 19.34 -2.05 4.42
C LEU A 41 17.86 -2.45 4.47
N THR A 42 17.55 -3.67 4.93
CA THR A 42 16.18 -4.14 5.13
C THR A 42 15.44 -3.29 6.17
N ALA A 43 16.11 -2.91 7.26
CA ALA A 43 15.50 -2.05 8.28
C ALA A 43 15.17 -0.65 7.73
N ALA A 44 16.06 -0.05 6.94
CA ALA A 44 15.85 1.23 6.28
C ALA A 44 14.69 1.17 5.26
N LEU A 45 14.60 0.08 4.47
CA LEU A 45 13.45 -0.15 3.58
C LEU A 45 12.13 -0.32 4.36
N GLY A 46 12.18 -0.93 5.55
CA GLY A 46 11.04 -1.00 6.46
C GLY A 46 10.56 0.39 6.89
N LEU A 47 11.48 1.27 7.30
CA LEU A 47 11.15 2.67 7.61
C LEU A 47 10.61 3.42 6.39
N LEU A 48 11.22 3.25 5.21
CA LEU A 48 10.73 3.84 3.97
C LEU A 48 9.29 3.39 3.67
N THR A 49 8.99 2.11 3.87
CA THR A 49 7.64 1.55 3.70
C THR A 49 6.66 2.17 4.70
N LEU A 50 7.04 2.26 5.97
CA LEU A 50 6.24 2.87 7.03
C LEU A 50 5.94 4.35 6.74
N PHE A 51 6.96 5.14 6.42
CA PHE A 51 6.82 6.56 6.15
C PHE A 51 6.06 6.83 4.86
N SER A 52 6.30 6.06 3.80
CA SER A 52 5.50 6.19 2.56
C SER A 52 4.03 5.86 2.82
N TYR A 53 3.73 4.87 3.66
CA TYR A 53 2.35 4.55 4.02
C TYR A 53 1.66 5.69 4.79
N ILE A 54 2.31 6.20 5.84
CA ILE A 54 1.71 7.17 6.76
C ILE A 54 1.72 8.59 6.19
N LEU A 55 2.83 9.02 5.59
CA LEU A 55 3.05 10.41 5.18
C LEU A 55 2.66 10.69 3.73
N ILE A 56 2.64 9.67 2.86
CA ILE A 56 2.32 9.84 1.44
C ILE A 56 0.96 9.21 1.12
N TYR A 57 0.85 7.89 1.21
CA TYR A 57 -0.36 7.17 0.79
C TYR A 57 -1.59 7.56 1.61
N THR A 58 -1.50 7.56 2.94
CA THR A 58 -2.64 7.86 3.82
C THR A 58 -3.28 9.23 3.58
N PRO A 59 -2.54 10.36 3.50
CA PRO A 59 -3.15 11.64 3.17
C PRO A 59 -3.62 11.72 1.71
N LEU A 60 -2.92 11.08 0.76
CA LEU A 60 -3.34 11.09 -0.64
C LEU A 60 -4.73 10.50 -0.85
N LYS A 61 -5.13 9.51 -0.04
CA LYS A 61 -6.48 8.91 -0.09
C LYS A 61 -7.61 9.93 -0.08
N GLN A 62 -7.43 11.08 0.57
CA GLN A 62 -8.42 12.16 0.66
C GLN A 62 -8.13 13.33 -0.30
N LYS A 63 -6.94 13.37 -0.91
CA LYS A 63 -6.46 14.50 -1.72
C LYS A 63 -6.49 14.23 -3.22
N SER A 64 -6.19 13.01 -3.67
CA SER A 64 -6.02 12.72 -5.10
C SER A 64 -6.33 11.26 -5.44
N VAL A 65 -6.79 11.03 -6.67
CA VAL A 65 -6.94 9.68 -7.25
C VAL A 65 -5.60 8.95 -7.35
N SER A 66 -4.47 9.66 -7.36
CA SER A 66 -3.12 9.08 -7.41
C SER A 66 -2.80 8.17 -6.21
N ASN A 67 -3.61 8.20 -5.14
CA ASN A 67 -3.40 7.37 -3.96
C ASN A 67 -3.28 5.87 -4.27
N THR A 68 -4.01 5.33 -5.26
CA THR A 68 -3.93 3.91 -5.60
C THR A 68 -2.53 3.52 -6.07
N TRP A 69 -1.90 4.36 -6.89
CA TRP A 69 -0.55 4.13 -7.42
C TRP A 69 0.51 4.26 -6.33
N PHE A 70 0.47 5.33 -5.53
CA PHE A 70 1.40 5.48 -4.41
C PHE A 70 1.22 4.38 -3.34
N GLY A 71 -0.02 3.99 -3.07
CA GLY A 71 -0.32 2.85 -2.21
C GLY A 71 0.22 1.55 -2.76
N GLY A 72 0.19 1.36 -4.08
CA GLY A 72 0.81 0.23 -4.76
C GLY A 72 2.32 0.18 -4.54
N ILE A 73 3.03 1.32 -4.64
CA ILE A 73 4.48 1.38 -4.40
C ILE A 73 4.79 0.92 -2.97
N THR A 74 4.08 1.50 -1.99
CA THR A 74 4.22 1.10 -0.60
C THR A 74 3.91 -0.39 -0.38
N GLY A 75 2.88 -0.92 -1.05
CA GLY A 75 2.52 -2.33 -0.99
C GLY A 75 3.52 -3.27 -1.69
N ALA A 76 4.33 -2.76 -2.61
CA ALA A 76 5.30 -3.54 -3.38
C ALA A 76 6.70 -3.62 -2.74
N LEU A 77 6.98 -2.80 -1.72
CA LEU A 77 8.25 -2.80 -0.99
C LEU A 77 8.50 -4.02 -0.09
N PRO A 78 7.50 -4.69 0.53
CA PRO A 78 7.76 -5.84 1.41
C PRO A 78 8.50 -7.02 0.76
N PRO A 79 8.23 -7.45 -0.49
CA PRO A 79 9.09 -8.43 -1.16
C PRO A 79 10.52 -7.96 -1.39
N VAL A 80 10.72 -6.66 -1.67
CA VAL A 80 12.06 -6.07 -1.80
C VAL A 80 12.79 -6.14 -0.45
N MET A 81 12.07 -5.92 0.65
CA MET A 81 12.61 -6.16 2.00
C MET A 81 12.98 -7.64 2.19
N GLY A 82 12.17 -8.58 1.70
CA GLY A 82 12.50 -10.00 1.71
C GLY A 82 13.77 -10.35 0.92
N TRP A 83 13.97 -9.73 -0.24
CA TRP A 83 15.21 -9.88 -1.04
C TRP A 83 16.42 -9.38 -0.27
N THR A 84 16.37 -8.14 0.21
CA THR A 84 17.48 -7.53 0.96
C THR A 84 17.74 -8.25 2.29
N ALA A 85 16.73 -8.86 2.90
CA ALA A 85 16.88 -9.67 4.11
C ALA A 85 17.75 -10.90 3.85
N ALA A 86 17.55 -11.57 2.70
CA ALA A 86 18.28 -12.77 2.32
C ALA A 86 19.67 -12.47 1.72
N ARG A 87 19.79 -11.39 0.94
CA ARG A 87 21.00 -11.07 0.15
C ARG A 87 21.91 -10.02 0.79
N GLY A 88 21.35 -9.12 1.60
CA GLY A 88 22.06 -7.95 2.13
C GLY A 88 22.33 -6.84 1.10
N THR A 89 21.91 -7.00 -0.16
CA THR A 89 22.15 -6.07 -1.27
C THR A 89 20.85 -5.77 -2.03
N LEU A 90 20.83 -4.65 -2.75
CA LEU A 90 19.75 -4.25 -3.64
C LEU A 90 20.23 -4.36 -5.10
N ASP A 91 19.99 -5.53 -5.70
CA ASP A 91 20.45 -5.86 -7.04
C ASP A 91 19.32 -5.70 -8.07
N TRP A 92 19.64 -5.69 -9.37
CA TRP A 92 18.64 -5.46 -10.43
C TRP A 92 17.63 -6.60 -10.55
N GLU A 93 17.98 -7.79 -10.07
CA GLU A 93 17.15 -8.98 -10.01
C GLU A 93 15.95 -8.81 -9.06
N VAL A 94 15.93 -7.80 -8.19
CA VAL A 94 14.76 -7.50 -7.36
C VAL A 94 13.67 -6.75 -8.11
N LEU A 95 14.00 -6.13 -9.25
CA LEU A 95 13.08 -5.27 -10.00
C LEU A 95 11.87 -6.05 -10.53
N PRO A 96 12.01 -7.25 -11.13
CA PRO A 96 10.85 -8.08 -11.51
C PRO A 96 9.95 -8.43 -10.32
N ILE A 97 10.52 -8.70 -9.13
CA ILE A 97 9.74 -9.01 -7.91
C ILE A 97 8.90 -7.80 -7.48
N PHE A 98 9.51 -6.62 -7.47
CA PHE A 98 8.80 -5.38 -7.18
C PHE A 98 7.69 -5.13 -8.22
N ALA A 99 8.02 -5.23 -9.51
CA ALA A 99 7.10 -4.99 -10.62
C ALA A 99 5.91 -5.96 -10.60
N LEU A 100 6.16 -7.24 -10.35
CA LEU A 100 5.13 -8.27 -10.23
C LEU A 100 4.11 -7.89 -9.14
N LEU A 101 4.58 -7.58 -7.91
CA LEU A 101 3.66 -7.22 -6.83
C LEU A 101 2.99 -5.86 -7.08
N TYR A 102 3.71 -4.89 -7.64
CA TYR A 102 3.18 -3.58 -7.97
C TYR A 102 2.06 -3.66 -9.01
N PHE A 103 2.27 -4.34 -10.13
CA PHE A 103 1.27 -4.41 -11.19
C PHE A 103 0.14 -5.37 -10.87
N TRP A 104 0.36 -6.40 -10.05
CA TRP A 104 -0.70 -7.31 -9.63
C TRP A 104 -1.77 -6.62 -8.78
N GLN A 105 -1.37 -5.78 -7.82
CA GLN A 105 -2.32 -5.20 -6.88
C GLN A 105 -3.18 -4.09 -7.48
N LEU A 106 -2.70 -3.39 -8.53
CA LEU A 106 -3.42 -2.28 -9.15
C LEU A 106 -4.79 -2.68 -9.74
N PRO A 107 -4.91 -3.68 -10.64
CA PRO A 107 -6.21 -4.11 -11.16
C PRO A 107 -7.12 -4.59 -10.03
N HIS A 108 -6.57 -5.28 -9.03
CA HIS A 108 -7.32 -5.71 -7.85
C HIS A 108 -7.87 -4.52 -7.05
N PHE A 109 -7.06 -3.50 -6.79
CA PHE A 109 -7.49 -2.30 -6.07
C PHE A 109 -8.49 -1.46 -6.85
N PHE A 110 -8.35 -1.37 -8.18
CA PHE A 110 -9.36 -0.71 -9.02
C PHE A 110 -10.71 -1.45 -8.97
N ALA A 111 -10.70 -2.80 -8.98
CA ALA A 111 -11.93 -3.59 -8.80
C ALA A 111 -12.59 -3.35 -7.44
N ILE A 112 -11.82 -3.31 -6.35
CA ILE A 112 -12.32 -2.98 -5.00
C ILE A 112 -12.87 -1.55 -4.95
N ALA A 113 -12.17 -0.59 -5.55
CA ALA A 113 -12.60 0.80 -5.62
C ALA A 113 -13.92 0.97 -6.38
N TRP A 114 -14.15 0.15 -7.40
CA TRP A 114 -15.42 0.08 -8.13
C TRP A 114 -16.53 -0.53 -7.27
N MET A 115 -16.30 -1.71 -6.71
CA MET A 115 -17.28 -2.44 -5.90
C MET A 115 -17.74 -1.65 -4.66
N TYR A 116 -16.83 -0.95 -3.99
CA TYR A 116 -17.13 -0.17 -2.79
C TYR A 116 -17.18 1.34 -3.04
N ARG A 117 -17.45 1.79 -4.27
CA ARG A 117 -17.40 3.21 -4.65
C ARG A 117 -18.23 4.11 -3.72
N ASP A 118 -19.43 3.67 -3.33
CA ASP A 118 -20.32 4.49 -2.52
C ASP A 118 -19.83 4.59 -1.07
N ASP A 119 -19.21 3.51 -0.55
CA ASP A 119 -18.54 3.52 0.75
C ASP A 119 -17.34 4.47 0.75
N TYR A 120 -16.51 4.44 -0.30
CA TYR A 120 -15.39 5.36 -0.47
C TYR A 120 -15.86 6.81 -0.57
N ARG A 121 -16.92 7.09 -1.35
CA ARG A 121 -17.54 8.43 -1.42
C ARG A 121 -17.97 8.91 -0.04
N ARG A 122 -18.69 8.09 0.73
CA ARG A 122 -19.12 8.44 2.10
C ARG A 122 -17.95 8.61 3.08
N GLY A 123 -16.81 7.97 2.82
CA GLY A 123 -15.59 8.12 3.60
C GLY A 123 -14.73 9.34 3.22
N GLY A 124 -15.15 10.14 2.23
CA GLY A 124 -14.38 11.29 1.75
C GLY A 124 -13.13 10.91 0.94
N PHE A 125 -13.06 9.68 0.44
CA PHE A 125 -11.93 9.22 -0.37
C PHE A 125 -12.01 9.75 -1.80
N LYS A 126 -10.85 9.96 -2.42
CA LYS A 126 -10.69 10.34 -3.83
C LYS A 126 -10.25 9.11 -4.62
N MET A 127 -11.19 8.37 -5.20
CA MET A 127 -10.90 7.17 -5.99
C MET A 127 -11.20 7.42 -7.47
N LEU A 128 -10.42 6.81 -8.36
CA LEU A 128 -10.65 6.89 -9.82
C LEU A 128 -12.09 6.50 -10.20
N SER A 129 -12.65 5.48 -9.52
CA SER A 129 -14.03 5.01 -9.73
C SER A 129 -15.11 6.07 -9.41
N LEU A 130 -14.78 7.13 -8.67
CA LEU A 130 -15.70 8.24 -8.38
C LEU A 130 -15.73 9.28 -9.50
N GLU A 131 -14.64 9.40 -10.27
CA GLU A 131 -14.50 10.30 -11.42
C GLU A 131 -14.82 9.61 -12.75
N ASP A 132 -15.28 8.37 -12.70
CA ASP A 132 -15.53 7.50 -13.84
C ASP A 132 -16.93 6.86 -13.77
N PRO A 133 -18.00 7.59 -14.10
CA PRO A 133 -19.37 7.10 -13.96
C PRO A 133 -19.67 5.82 -14.75
N THR A 134 -19.01 5.65 -15.90
CA THR A 134 -19.20 4.51 -16.81
C THR A 134 -18.31 3.32 -16.51
N GLY A 135 -17.27 3.49 -15.68
CA GLY A 135 -16.27 2.45 -15.41
C GLY A 135 -15.28 2.22 -16.53
N LYS A 136 -15.33 3.02 -17.61
CA LYS A 136 -14.46 2.85 -18.78
C LYS A 136 -13.02 3.16 -18.42
N LYS A 137 -12.75 4.25 -17.69
CA LYS A 137 -11.38 4.63 -17.31
C LYS A 137 -10.78 3.60 -16.35
N THR A 138 -11.56 3.15 -15.37
CA THR A 138 -11.18 2.15 -14.38
C THR A 138 -10.85 0.82 -15.07
N SER A 139 -11.70 0.38 -16.00
CA SER A 139 -11.47 -0.84 -16.79
C SER A 139 -10.20 -0.75 -17.65
N VAL A 140 -9.96 0.40 -18.30
CA VAL A 140 -8.73 0.61 -19.09
C VAL A 140 -7.48 0.51 -18.20
N GLN A 141 -7.49 1.12 -17.00
CA GLN A 141 -6.38 1.00 -16.06
C GLN A 141 -6.18 -0.45 -15.62
N MET A 142 -7.26 -1.19 -15.33
CA MET A 142 -7.18 -2.59 -14.97
C MET A 142 -6.56 -3.45 -16.08
N LEU A 143 -6.99 -3.28 -17.33
CA LEU A 143 -6.43 -4.01 -18.48
C LEU A 143 -4.98 -3.63 -18.74
N PHE A 144 -4.65 -2.34 -18.65
CA PHE A 144 -3.28 -1.85 -18.83
C PHE A 144 -2.33 -2.47 -17.80
N TYR A 145 -2.67 -2.40 -16.51
CA TYR A 145 -1.85 -2.99 -15.46
C TYR A 145 -1.88 -4.52 -15.46
N GLY A 146 -2.96 -5.15 -15.92
CA GLY A 146 -3.00 -6.59 -16.17
C GLY A 146 -2.02 -7.02 -17.27
N GLY A 147 -1.89 -6.23 -18.34
CA GLY A 147 -0.87 -6.44 -19.38
C GLY A 147 0.55 -6.26 -18.84
N LEU A 148 0.80 -5.22 -18.03
CA LEU A 148 2.10 -5.01 -17.38
C LEU A 148 2.44 -6.13 -16.39
N LEU A 149 1.46 -6.66 -15.66
CA LEU A 149 1.63 -7.85 -14.82
C LEU A 149 2.08 -9.04 -15.66
N PHE A 150 1.41 -9.32 -16.79
CA PHE A 150 1.80 -10.41 -17.67
C PHE A 150 3.24 -10.28 -18.15
N ILE A 151 3.64 -9.09 -18.62
CA ILE A 151 5.02 -8.79 -19.03
C ILE A 151 5.99 -8.99 -17.87
N SER A 152 5.63 -8.58 -16.66
CA SER A 152 6.50 -8.71 -15.49
C SER A 152 6.61 -10.14 -14.96
N SER A 153 5.70 -11.03 -15.37
CA SER A 153 5.71 -12.45 -14.98
C SER A 153 6.58 -13.33 -15.88
N ILE A 154 6.99 -12.82 -17.04
CA ILE A 154 7.83 -13.52 -18.03
C ILE A 154 9.27 -12.98 -18.07
N ALA A 155 9.57 -11.94 -17.30
CA ALA A 155 10.88 -11.31 -17.14
C ALA A 155 11.62 -11.88 -15.94
#